data_AF-A0A068SAC7-F1
#
_entry.id   AF-A0A068SAC7-F1
#
_cell.length_a   1.000
_cell.length_b   1.000
_cell.length_c   1.000
_cell.angle_alpha   90.00
_cell.angle_beta   90.00
_cell.angle_gamma   90.00
#
_symmetry.space_group_name_H-M   'P 1'
#
loop_
_entity.id
_entity.type
_entity.pdbx_description
1 polymer ?
#
loop_
_entity_poly.entity_id
_entity_poly.type
_entity_poly.pdbx_seq_one_letter_code
_entity_poly.pdbx_strand_id
1 'polypeptide(L)'
;MATVAVDTATLAHAHHQFPVFESHNDEFLKDPQLAAAMREGTKEAHKAAENSVFTKRFIKGEINRDEYGRYITSLYFVYETLERLLEKHKDTPAIKAIYFPYELVRSNALLKDLEYYYGKEKLAQVIDPSTMTPAVKEYVNAMEQACEIEPALLVAHSYSRYLGDLSGGQILAKRLKKHVLGLCETDGEWDSDQGLAFYAFNNIGNQNAFKNEYRERLDTVHVTQKTRDLIVKEAIRSFELNIGVFDEIQKLSEQGKLIPTLIQQQQGSKDNGTRLPSSSSSSSFIVSALAISILTAYCYTRLHK
;
A
#
# COMPACT_ATOMS: atom_id res chain seq x y z
N MET A 1 4.06 33.63 -22.89
CA MET A 1 3.57 32.49 -22.08
C MET A 1 2.94 31.51 -23.03
N ALA A 2 3.66 30.44 -23.38
CA ALA A 2 3.17 29.42 -24.29
C ALA A 2 2.50 28.31 -23.46
N THR A 3 1.20 28.17 -23.63
CA THR A 3 0.38 27.11 -23.03
C THR A 3 0.76 25.80 -23.71
N VAL A 4 1.48 24.92 -23.00
CA VAL A 4 1.74 23.56 -23.49
C VAL A 4 0.44 22.78 -23.30
N ALA A 5 -0.27 22.53 -24.40
CA ALA A 5 -1.39 21.60 -24.42
C ALA A 5 -0.83 20.19 -24.21
N VAL A 6 -0.84 19.71 -22.96
CA VAL A 6 -0.56 18.31 -22.67
C VAL A 6 -1.77 17.50 -23.14
N ASP A 7 -1.55 16.78 -24.25
CA ASP A 7 -2.50 15.85 -24.83
C ASP A 7 -2.47 14.52 -24.05
N THR A 8 -3.64 13.92 -23.91
CA THR A 8 -3.92 12.65 -23.23
C THR A 8 -3.03 11.48 -23.70
N ALA A 9 -2.49 11.56 -24.92
CA ALA A 9 -1.56 10.58 -25.48
C ALA A 9 -0.19 10.54 -24.77
N THR A 10 0.21 11.63 -24.10
CA THR A 10 1.53 11.73 -23.44
C THR A 10 1.62 10.86 -22.17
N LEU A 11 0.49 10.60 -21.52
CA LEU A 11 0.41 9.68 -20.37
C LEU A 11 0.46 8.20 -20.78
N ALA A 12 0.21 7.88 -22.06
CA ALA A 12 0.13 6.52 -22.56
C ALA A 12 1.47 5.94 -23.08
N HIS A 13 2.53 6.74 -23.17
CA HIS A 13 3.78 6.34 -23.85
C HIS A 13 4.93 5.89 -22.92
N ALA A 14 4.68 5.63 -21.63
CA ALA A 14 5.65 4.96 -20.76
C ALA A 14 5.42 3.43 -20.78
N HIS A 15 6.32 2.73 -21.47
CA HIS A 15 6.60 1.28 -21.47
C HIS A 15 5.52 0.27 -21.01
N HIS A 16 5.07 -0.55 -21.96
CA HIS A 16 4.20 -1.71 -21.80
C HIS A 16 4.74 -2.80 -20.84
N GLN A 17 4.36 -2.77 -19.56
CA GLN A 17 4.51 -3.95 -18.70
C GLN A 17 3.38 -4.22 -17.71
N PHE A 18 2.37 -3.34 -17.63
CA PHE A 18 1.24 -3.49 -16.71
C PHE A 18 -0.10 -3.50 -17.45
N PRO A 19 -1.14 -4.17 -16.89
CA PRO A 19 -2.46 -4.14 -17.47
C PRO A 19 -2.97 -2.69 -17.48
N VAL A 20 -3.27 -2.18 -18.68
CA VAL A 20 -3.97 -0.91 -18.85
C VAL A 20 -5.46 -1.20 -18.70
N PHE A 21 -6.11 -0.61 -17.69
CA PHE A 21 -7.55 -0.70 -17.52
C PHE A 21 -8.22 0.32 -18.44
N GLU A 22 -8.59 -0.11 -19.64
CA GLU A 22 -9.48 0.68 -20.50
C GLU A 22 -10.90 0.69 -19.89
N SER A 23 -11.38 1.86 -19.48
CA SER A 23 -12.78 2.02 -19.06
C SER A 23 -13.71 1.90 -20.27
N HIS A 24 -14.54 0.85 -20.29
CA HIS A 24 -15.55 0.67 -21.34
C HIS A 24 -16.80 1.56 -21.14
N ASN A 25 -16.89 2.31 -20.03
CA ASN A 25 -17.91 3.33 -19.79
C ASN A 25 -17.36 4.43 -18.85
N ASP A 26 -17.17 5.64 -19.38
CA ASP A 26 -16.68 6.83 -18.65
C ASP A 26 -17.79 7.58 -17.89
N GLU A 27 -18.95 6.96 -17.67
CA GLU A 27 -20.10 7.58 -17.01
C GLU A 27 -19.80 8.08 -15.59
N PHE A 28 -18.86 7.44 -14.88
CA PHE A 28 -18.39 7.89 -13.56
C PHE A 28 -17.77 9.30 -13.57
N LEU A 29 -17.26 9.78 -14.72
CA LEU A 29 -16.72 11.13 -14.86
C LEU A 29 -17.81 12.22 -14.75
N LYS A 30 -19.08 11.85 -14.92
CA LYS A 30 -20.23 12.76 -14.80
C LYS A 30 -20.69 12.96 -13.36
N ASP A 31 -20.18 12.19 -12.41
CA ASP A 31 -20.57 12.34 -11.00
C ASP A 31 -20.06 13.70 -10.48
N PRO A 32 -20.94 14.55 -9.91
CA PRO A 32 -20.54 15.84 -9.34
C PRO A 32 -19.61 15.70 -8.12
N GLN A 33 -19.66 14.58 -7.41
CA GLN A 33 -18.78 14.28 -6.28
C GLN A 33 -17.50 13.60 -6.77
N LEU A 34 -16.36 14.24 -6.53
CA LEU A 34 -15.06 13.73 -6.99
C LEU A 34 -14.71 12.43 -6.28
N ALA A 35 -15.04 12.29 -4.99
CA ALA A 35 -14.82 11.06 -4.25
C ALA A 35 -15.62 9.89 -4.82
N ALA A 36 -16.86 10.13 -5.25
CA ALA A 36 -17.70 9.12 -5.88
C ALA A 36 -17.18 8.73 -7.28
N ALA A 37 -16.81 9.71 -8.10
CA ALA A 37 -16.19 9.48 -9.41
C ALA A 37 -14.91 8.64 -9.31
N MET A 38 -14.02 8.98 -8.36
CA MET A 38 -12.79 8.22 -8.12
C MET A 38 -13.09 6.81 -7.61
N ARG A 39 -14.07 6.63 -6.71
CA ARG A 39 -14.46 5.31 -6.21
C ARG A 39 -14.98 4.39 -7.31
N GLU A 40 -15.85 4.90 -8.19
CA GLU A 40 -16.39 4.07 -9.27
C GLU A 40 -15.35 3.84 -10.36
N GLY A 41 -14.59 4.87 -10.75
CA GLY A 41 -13.53 4.75 -11.76
C GLY A 41 -12.42 3.76 -11.36
N THR A 42 -12.07 3.69 -10.07
CA THR A 42 -11.02 2.77 -9.58
C THR A 42 -11.50 1.35 -9.28
N LYS A 43 -12.79 1.05 -9.45
CA LYS A 43 -13.40 -0.21 -9.00
C LYS A 43 -12.82 -1.47 -9.64
N GLU A 44 -12.62 -1.46 -10.97
CA GLU A 44 -12.03 -2.61 -11.67
C GLU A 44 -10.55 -2.78 -11.32
N ALA A 45 -9.81 -1.68 -11.25
CA ALA A 45 -8.40 -1.70 -10.85
C ALA A 45 -8.21 -2.17 -9.39
N HIS A 46 -9.09 -1.73 -8.48
CA HIS A 46 -9.13 -2.20 -7.09
C HIS A 46 -9.39 -3.71 -7.02
N LYS A 47 -10.40 -4.20 -7.76
CA LYS A 47 -10.72 -5.63 -7.84
C LYS A 47 -9.54 -6.43 -8.41
N ALA A 48 -8.84 -5.90 -9.41
CA ALA A 48 -7.64 -6.53 -9.95
C ALA A 48 -6.50 -6.59 -8.92
N ALA A 49 -6.25 -5.50 -8.19
CA ALA A 49 -5.24 -5.44 -7.14
C ALA A 49 -5.50 -6.44 -6.00
N GLU A 50 -6.75 -6.56 -5.54
CA GLU A 50 -7.17 -7.58 -4.57
C GLU A 50 -7.00 -9.01 -5.08
N ASN A 51 -7.10 -9.19 -6.41
CA ASN A 51 -6.99 -10.49 -7.05
C ASN A 51 -5.59 -10.87 -7.50
N SER A 52 -4.60 -9.99 -7.35
CA SER A 52 -3.20 -10.27 -7.68
C SER A 52 -2.65 -11.45 -6.88
N VAL A 53 -1.68 -12.16 -7.45
CA VAL A 53 -1.07 -13.34 -6.82
C VAL A 53 -0.42 -12.98 -5.50
N PHE A 54 0.35 -11.89 -5.48
CA PHE A 54 1.03 -11.41 -4.30
C PHE A 54 0.04 -11.01 -3.19
N THR A 55 -1.01 -10.23 -3.50
CA THR A 55 -2.01 -9.84 -2.49
C THR A 55 -2.75 -11.06 -1.92
N LYS A 56 -3.10 -12.05 -2.75
CA LYS A 56 -3.70 -13.30 -2.28
C LYS A 56 -2.78 -14.07 -1.34
N ARG A 57 -1.50 -14.22 -1.69
CA ARG A 57 -0.48 -14.85 -0.83
C ARG A 57 -0.30 -14.09 0.48
N PHE A 58 -0.20 -12.76 0.40
CA PHE A 58 -0.08 -11.88 1.57
C PHE A 58 -1.24 -12.10 2.52
N ILE A 59 -2.47 -12.00 2.02
CA ILE A 59 -3.69 -12.24 2.80
C ILE A 59 -3.62 -13.64 3.41
N LYS A 60 -3.22 -14.68 2.70
CA LYS A 60 -3.12 -16.04 3.26
C LYS A 60 -1.97 -16.25 4.26
N GLY A 61 -1.07 -15.27 4.45
CA GLY A 61 0.12 -15.43 5.27
C GLY A 61 1.20 -16.28 4.61
N GLU A 62 1.16 -16.38 3.27
CA GLU A 62 2.09 -17.18 2.45
C GLU A 62 3.26 -16.33 1.91
N ILE A 63 3.51 -15.16 2.51
CA ILE A 63 4.68 -14.33 2.23
C ILE A 63 5.74 -14.51 3.31
N ASN A 64 7.00 -14.49 2.92
CA ASN A 64 8.12 -14.56 3.84
C ASN A 64 8.60 -13.15 4.29
N ARG A 65 9.53 -13.12 5.23
CA ARG A 65 10.08 -11.89 5.81
C ARG A 65 10.81 -11.01 4.79
N ASP A 66 11.51 -11.61 3.83
CA ASP A 66 12.24 -10.87 2.78
C ASP A 66 11.28 -10.26 1.75
N GLU A 67 10.20 -10.96 1.41
CA GLU A 67 9.12 -10.44 0.56
C GLU A 67 8.44 -9.24 1.24
N TYR A 68 8.17 -9.34 2.54
CA TYR A 68 7.62 -8.21 3.30
C TYR A 68 8.61 -7.04 3.40
N GLY A 69 9.88 -7.31 3.69
CA GLY A 69 10.96 -6.31 3.72
C GLY A 69 11.08 -5.55 2.39
N ARG A 70 11.03 -6.27 1.27
CA ARG A 70 11.02 -5.66 -0.06
C ARG A 70 9.76 -4.83 -0.29
N TYR A 71 8.58 -5.31 0.12
CA TYR A 71 7.34 -4.56 0.01
C TYR A 71 7.40 -3.22 0.75
N ILE A 72 7.78 -3.20 2.03
CA ILE A 72 7.87 -1.94 2.79
C ILE A 72 8.99 -1.02 2.29
N THR A 73 10.06 -1.56 1.71
CA THR A 73 11.09 -0.75 1.05
C THR A 73 10.51 -0.07 -0.20
N SER A 74 9.72 -0.79 -0.98
CA SER A 74 9.04 -0.21 -2.15
C SER A 74 8.03 0.86 -1.73
N LEU A 75 7.28 0.63 -0.65
CA LEU A 75 6.41 1.66 -0.07
C LEU A 75 7.20 2.88 0.38
N TYR A 76 8.34 2.73 1.04
CA TYR A 76 9.13 3.86 1.52
C TYR A 76 9.39 4.90 0.42
N PHE A 77 9.84 4.47 -0.76
CA PHE A 77 10.08 5.37 -1.88
C PHE A 77 8.79 6.03 -2.40
N VAL A 78 7.69 5.26 -2.47
CA VAL A 78 6.38 5.78 -2.90
C VAL A 78 5.86 6.84 -1.92
N TYR A 79 5.86 6.56 -0.61
CA TYR A 79 5.37 7.50 0.40
C TYR A 79 6.30 8.69 0.59
N GLU A 80 7.62 8.51 0.58
CA GLU A 80 8.56 9.64 0.64
C GLU A 80 8.31 10.61 -0.51
N THR A 81 8.16 10.10 -1.74
CA THR A 81 7.86 10.93 -2.91
C THR A 81 6.50 11.60 -2.79
N LEU A 82 5.45 10.84 -2.46
CA LEU A 82 4.10 11.37 -2.30
C LEU A 82 4.05 12.48 -1.25
N GLU A 83 4.62 12.23 -0.07
CA GLU A 83 4.59 13.17 1.05
C GLU A 83 5.41 14.42 0.79
N ARG A 84 6.59 14.28 0.16
CA ARG A 84 7.41 15.41 -0.28
C ARG A 84 6.67 16.29 -1.30
N LEU A 85 5.99 15.68 -2.28
CA LEU A 85 5.22 16.40 -3.28
C LEU A 85 3.97 17.07 -2.66
N LEU A 86 3.26 16.38 -1.76
CA LEU A 86 2.14 16.97 -1.01
C LEU A 86 2.59 18.16 -0.17
N GLU A 87 3.71 18.07 0.55
CA GLU A 87 4.25 19.19 1.33
C GLU A 87 4.64 20.37 0.42
N LYS A 88 5.32 20.10 -0.69
CA LYS A 88 5.72 21.12 -1.67
C LYS A 88 4.52 21.88 -2.23
N HIS A 89 3.38 21.22 -2.41
CA HIS A 89 2.17 21.77 -3.02
C HIS A 89 1.02 22.00 -2.03
N LYS A 90 1.28 21.99 -0.72
CA LYS A 90 0.26 22.02 0.35
C LYS A 90 -0.69 23.22 0.30
N ASP A 91 -0.26 24.34 -0.27
CA ASP A 91 -1.06 25.57 -0.38
C ASP A 91 -1.94 25.61 -1.64
N THR A 92 -1.77 24.64 -2.56
CA THR A 92 -2.65 24.48 -3.72
C THR A 92 -4.04 24.06 -3.26
N PRO A 93 -5.15 24.66 -3.74
CA PRO A 93 -6.50 24.41 -3.22
C PRO A 93 -6.89 22.93 -3.11
N ALA A 94 -6.59 22.14 -4.16
CA ALA A 94 -6.89 20.71 -4.17
C ALA A 94 -6.11 19.91 -3.12
N ILE A 95 -4.83 20.22 -2.93
CA ILE A 95 -3.96 19.53 -1.97
C ILE A 95 -4.29 19.97 -0.56
N LYS A 96 -4.48 21.27 -0.34
CA LYS A 96 -4.87 21.84 0.94
C LYS A 96 -6.11 21.18 1.53
N ALA A 97 -7.09 20.81 0.69
CA ALA A 97 -8.29 20.11 1.12
C ALA A 97 -8.00 18.74 1.77
N ILE A 98 -7.00 18.02 1.27
CA ILE A 98 -6.66 16.64 1.68
C ILE A 98 -5.32 16.52 2.41
N TYR A 99 -4.73 17.65 2.82
CA TYR A 99 -3.41 17.68 3.45
C TYR A 99 -3.50 17.43 4.96
N PHE A 100 -3.29 16.18 5.36
CA PHE A 100 -3.35 15.69 6.75
C PHE A 100 -2.00 15.11 7.21
N PRO A 101 -0.95 15.94 7.36
CA PRO A 101 0.40 15.43 7.61
C PRO A 101 0.57 14.76 8.97
N TYR A 102 -0.18 15.20 9.98
CA TYR A 102 -0.09 14.63 11.33
C TYR A 102 -0.74 13.24 11.39
N GLU A 103 -1.82 13.05 10.66
CA GLU A 103 -2.64 11.85 10.67
C GLU A 103 -2.13 10.79 9.70
N LEU A 104 -1.67 11.20 8.51
CA LEU A 104 -1.46 10.28 7.38
C LEU A 104 -0.01 9.97 7.03
N VAL A 105 0.97 10.84 7.31
CA VAL A 105 2.37 10.61 6.92
C VAL A 105 2.89 9.26 7.42
N ARG A 106 3.47 8.45 6.53
CA ARG A 106 3.96 7.08 6.72
C ARG A 106 5.46 6.93 6.54
N SER A 107 6.17 7.81 5.82
CA SER A 107 7.60 7.65 5.52
C SER A 107 8.46 7.38 6.77
N ASN A 108 8.24 8.13 7.86
CA ASN A 108 8.94 7.94 9.13
C ASN A 108 8.61 6.60 9.80
N ALA A 109 7.37 6.12 9.68
CA ALA A 109 6.97 4.81 10.19
C ALA A 109 7.62 3.68 9.38
N LEU A 110 7.70 3.84 8.06
CA LEU A 110 8.40 2.92 7.17
C LEU A 110 9.91 2.87 7.45
N LEU A 111 10.55 4.01 7.78
CA LEU A 111 11.96 4.01 8.20
C LEU A 111 12.19 3.17 9.47
N LYS A 112 11.31 3.27 10.46
CA LYS A 112 11.37 2.45 11.68
C LYS A 112 11.23 0.97 11.36
N ASP A 113 10.28 0.62 10.49
CA ASP A 113 10.09 -0.76 10.06
C ASP A 113 11.31 -1.27 9.29
N LEU A 114 11.84 -0.48 8.35
CA LEU A 114 13.05 -0.85 7.60
C LEU A 114 14.27 -1.05 8.50
N GLU A 115 14.45 -0.20 9.53
CA GLU A 115 15.50 -0.41 10.53
C GLU A 115 15.29 -1.73 11.28
N TYR A 116 14.05 -2.08 11.63
CA TYR A 116 13.71 -3.34 12.28
C TYR A 116 14.02 -4.56 11.38
N TYR A 117 13.74 -4.50 10.08
CA TYR A 117 13.96 -5.63 9.17
C TYR A 117 15.39 -5.74 8.67
N TYR A 118 16.10 -4.65 8.39
CA TYR A 118 17.43 -4.67 7.77
C TYR A 118 18.56 -4.32 8.73
N GLY A 119 18.24 -3.73 9.88
CA GLY A 119 19.20 -3.20 10.83
C GLY A 119 19.73 -1.84 10.42
N LYS A 120 20.19 -1.09 11.41
CA LYS A 120 20.73 0.27 11.24
C LYS A 120 21.88 0.35 10.24
N GLU A 121 22.72 -0.69 10.17
CA GLU A 121 23.90 -0.74 9.29
C GLU A 121 23.53 -0.80 7.80
N LYS A 122 22.45 -1.49 7.45
CA LYS A 122 22.00 -1.65 6.05
C LYS A 122 20.93 -0.65 5.64
N LEU A 123 20.33 0.06 6.60
CA LEU A 123 19.23 0.98 6.33
C LEU A 123 19.57 1.98 5.22
N ALA A 124 20.72 2.65 5.32
CA ALA A 124 21.16 3.63 4.32
C ALA A 124 21.30 3.05 2.90
N GLN A 125 21.75 1.79 2.79
CA GLN A 125 21.85 1.09 1.52
C GLN A 125 20.46 0.75 0.94
N VAL A 126 19.55 0.26 1.79
CA VAL A 126 18.20 -0.18 1.37
C VAL A 126 17.32 0.98 0.92
N ILE A 127 17.54 2.18 1.48
CA ILE A 127 16.79 3.39 1.12
C ILE A 127 17.50 4.27 0.09
N ASP A 128 18.65 3.84 -0.45
CA ASP A 128 19.34 4.59 -1.49
C ASP A 128 18.50 4.59 -2.78
N PRO A 129 18.18 5.76 -3.38
CA PRO A 129 17.39 5.84 -4.62
C PRO A 129 17.90 4.98 -5.78
N SER A 130 19.21 4.70 -5.85
CA SER A 130 19.79 3.83 -6.87
C SER A 130 19.29 2.38 -6.78
N THR A 131 18.84 1.95 -5.59
CA THR A 131 18.31 0.61 -5.31
C THR A 131 16.81 0.46 -5.61
N MET A 132 16.12 1.53 -6.00
CA MET A 132 14.75 1.42 -6.47
C MET A 132 14.66 0.43 -7.63
N THR A 133 13.73 -0.50 -7.51
CA THR A 133 13.43 -1.46 -8.57
C THR A 133 12.73 -0.75 -9.74
N PRO A 134 12.76 -1.33 -10.95
CA PRO A 134 12.08 -0.74 -12.11
C PRO A 134 10.63 -0.31 -11.85
N ALA A 135 9.78 -1.15 -11.25
CA ALA A 135 8.38 -0.79 -11.00
C ALA A 135 8.22 0.35 -9.98
N VAL A 136 9.11 0.43 -8.97
CA VAL A 136 9.11 1.55 -8.00
C VAL A 136 9.55 2.84 -8.66
N LYS A 137 10.58 2.81 -9.52
CA LYS A 137 11.00 3.97 -10.31
C LYS A 137 9.88 4.47 -11.21
N GLU A 138 9.17 3.55 -11.85
CA GLU A 138 8.02 3.89 -12.70
C GLU A 138 6.91 4.58 -11.91
N TYR A 139 6.59 4.08 -10.71
CA TYR A 139 5.61 4.72 -9.82
C TYR A 139 6.07 6.13 -9.42
N VAL A 140 7.27 6.27 -8.87
CA VAL A 140 7.82 7.56 -8.43
C VAL A 140 7.81 8.56 -9.58
N ASN A 141 8.29 8.16 -10.77
CA ASN A 141 8.29 9.01 -11.96
C ASN A 141 6.87 9.40 -12.40
N ALA A 142 5.90 8.49 -12.34
CA ALA A 142 4.52 8.79 -12.69
C ALA A 142 3.92 9.86 -11.76
N MET A 143 4.19 9.77 -10.45
CA MET A 143 3.76 10.80 -9.49
C MET A 143 4.41 12.16 -9.77
N GLU A 144 5.72 12.19 -10.05
CA GLU A 144 6.42 13.43 -10.38
C GLU A 144 5.89 14.05 -11.66
N GLN A 145 5.70 13.26 -12.72
CA GLN A 145 5.12 13.71 -13.99
C GLN A 145 3.70 14.22 -13.82
N ALA A 146 2.86 13.52 -13.05
CA ALA A 146 1.50 13.98 -12.77
C ALA A 146 1.51 15.33 -12.05
N CYS A 147 2.40 15.51 -11.07
CA CYS A 147 2.57 16.77 -10.35
C CYS A 147 3.07 17.90 -11.24
N GLU A 148 3.95 17.62 -12.21
CA GLU A 148 4.44 18.60 -13.19
C GLU A 148 3.35 19.07 -14.15
N ILE A 149 2.44 18.16 -14.55
CA ILE A 149 1.29 18.49 -15.40
C ILE A 149 0.32 19.38 -14.63
N GLU A 150 -0.09 18.95 -13.44
CA GLU A 150 -1.04 19.63 -12.57
C GLU A 150 -0.92 19.08 -11.14
N PRO A 151 -0.50 19.88 -10.15
CA PRO A 151 -0.35 19.42 -8.76
C PRO A 151 -1.61 18.77 -8.19
N ALA A 152 -2.82 19.17 -8.62
CA ALA A 152 -4.06 18.56 -8.18
C ALA A 152 -4.15 17.05 -8.47
N LEU A 153 -3.36 16.50 -9.41
CA LEU A 153 -3.30 15.06 -9.67
C LEU A 153 -2.73 14.24 -8.52
N LEU A 154 -1.97 14.84 -7.59
CA LEU A 154 -1.49 14.16 -6.38
C LEU A 154 -2.64 13.67 -5.47
N VAL A 155 -3.82 14.25 -5.60
CA VAL A 155 -5.05 13.76 -4.94
C VAL A 155 -5.30 12.30 -5.27
N ALA A 156 -5.04 11.87 -6.52
CA ALA A 156 -5.22 10.50 -6.97
C ALA A 156 -4.38 9.48 -6.17
N HIS A 157 -3.10 9.80 -5.99
CA HIS A 157 -2.15 8.95 -5.27
C HIS A 157 -2.40 8.97 -3.76
N SER A 158 -2.69 10.15 -3.20
CA SER A 158 -3.09 10.32 -1.79
C SER A 158 -4.34 9.49 -1.46
N TYR A 159 -5.39 9.60 -2.28
CA TYR A 159 -6.64 8.84 -2.15
C TYR A 159 -6.37 7.33 -2.19
N SER A 160 -5.66 6.86 -3.22
CA SER A 160 -5.47 5.43 -3.47
C SER A 160 -4.63 4.77 -2.38
N ARG A 161 -3.59 5.45 -1.89
CA ARG A 161 -2.70 4.95 -0.83
C ARG A 161 -3.37 5.03 0.54
N TYR A 162 -3.67 6.24 1.03
CA TYR A 162 -4.09 6.42 2.42
C TYR A 162 -5.45 5.79 2.74
N LEU A 163 -6.45 5.89 1.85
CA LEU A 163 -7.75 5.24 2.11
C LEU A 163 -7.66 3.72 2.01
N GLY A 164 -6.75 3.20 1.19
CA GLY A 164 -6.42 1.77 1.13
C GLY A 164 -5.86 1.28 2.46
N ASP A 165 -4.85 1.98 3.00
CA ASP A 165 -4.21 1.65 4.27
C ASP A 165 -5.22 1.65 5.44
N LEU A 166 -6.11 2.64 5.47
CA LEU A 166 -7.17 2.78 6.49
C LEU A 166 -8.34 1.80 6.31
N SER A 167 -8.36 1.00 5.25
CA SER A 167 -9.43 0.03 4.99
C SER A 167 -9.00 -1.40 5.25
N GLY A 168 -7.78 -1.78 4.86
CA GLY A 168 -7.25 -3.14 5.04
C GLY A 168 -6.10 -3.26 6.05
N GLY A 169 -5.47 -2.15 6.44
CA GLY A 169 -4.19 -2.15 7.15
C GLY A 169 -4.20 -2.94 8.46
N GLN A 170 -5.25 -2.80 9.28
CA GLN A 170 -5.32 -3.51 10.56
C GLN A 170 -5.46 -5.03 10.42
N ILE A 171 -6.18 -5.48 9.39
CA ILE A 171 -6.31 -6.91 9.09
C ILE A 171 -4.97 -7.46 8.62
N LEU A 172 -4.24 -6.71 7.77
CA LEU A 172 -2.91 -7.10 7.31
C LEU A 172 -1.90 -7.12 8.45
N ALA A 173 -1.86 -6.09 9.30
CA ALA A 173 -0.99 -6.03 10.47
C ALA A 173 -1.18 -7.24 11.39
N LYS A 174 -2.43 -7.61 11.71
CA LYS A 174 -2.73 -8.79 12.54
C LYS A 174 -2.22 -10.09 11.90
N ARG A 175 -2.26 -10.22 10.57
CA ARG A 175 -1.75 -11.41 9.87
C ARG A 175 -0.22 -11.43 9.85
N LEU A 176 0.42 -10.29 9.60
CA LEU A 176 1.88 -10.15 9.61
C LEU A 176 2.48 -10.48 10.98
N LYS A 177 1.83 -10.07 12.08
CA LYS A 177 2.24 -10.47 13.44
C LYS A 177 2.39 -11.99 13.56
N LYS A 178 1.42 -12.75 13.04
CA LYS A 178 1.46 -14.22 13.10
C LYS A 178 2.47 -14.83 12.13
N HIS A 179 2.49 -14.39 10.88
CA HIS A 179 3.18 -15.11 9.80
C HIS A 179 4.59 -14.58 9.48
N VAL A 180 4.85 -13.30 9.71
CA VAL A 180 6.15 -12.66 9.42
C VAL A 180 6.96 -12.41 10.69
N LEU A 181 6.28 -12.06 11.80
CA LEU A 181 6.94 -11.85 13.11
C LEU A 181 6.91 -13.10 13.99
N GLY A 182 6.08 -14.10 13.67
CA GLY A 182 5.98 -15.32 14.46
C GLY A 182 5.35 -15.13 15.86
N LEU A 183 4.62 -14.03 16.06
CA LEU A 183 4.00 -13.68 17.34
C LEU A 183 2.65 -14.38 17.51
N CYS A 184 2.37 -14.77 18.75
CA CYS A 184 1.09 -15.26 19.24
C CYS A 184 0.34 -14.15 20.00
N GLU A 185 -0.99 -14.25 20.09
CA GLU A 185 -1.83 -13.26 20.79
C GLU A 185 -1.54 -13.17 22.30
N THR A 186 -0.84 -14.16 22.85
CA THR A 186 -0.41 -14.23 24.25
C THR A 186 0.97 -13.63 24.49
N ASP A 187 1.73 -13.31 23.44
CA ASP A 187 3.06 -12.76 23.58
C ASP A 187 2.96 -11.31 24.07
N GLY A 188 3.83 -10.90 25.00
CA GLY A 188 3.82 -9.53 25.55
C GLY A 188 4.08 -8.45 24.49
N GLU A 189 4.68 -8.83 23.37
CA GLU A 189 4.94 -7.96 22.22
C GLU A 189 3.76 -7.91 21.23
N TRP A 190 2.66 -8.66 21.46
CA TRP A 190 1.53 -8.73 20.53
C TRP A 190 0.91 -7.37 20.25
N ASP A 191 0.84 -6.47 21.24
CA ASP A 191 0.28 -5.12 21.07
C ASP A 191 1.32 -4.10 20.60
N SER A 192 2.58 -4.50 20.42
CA SER A 192 3.63 -3.66 19.85
C SER A 192 3.38 -3.34 18.37
N ASP A 193 3.87 -2.19 17.92
CA ASP A 193 3.93 -1.78 16.52
C ASP A 193 5.33 -1.99 15.90
N GLN A 194 6.28 -2.57 16.63
CA GLN A 194 7.62 -2.82 16.11
C GLN A 194 7.60 -3.73 14.88
N GLY A 195 8.20 -3.26 13.78
CA GLY A 195 8.19 -3.95 12.49
C GLY A 195 6.87 -3.84 11.72
N LEU A 196 5.87 -3.11 12.25
CA LEU A 196 4.57 -2.86 11.63
C LEU A 196 4.08 -1.42 11.89
N ALA A 197 4.99 -0.48 12.17
CA ALA A 197 4.68 0.91 12.49
C ALA A 197 3.94 1.60 11.35
N PHE A 198 4.18 1.18 10.08
CA PHE A 198 3.43 1.65 8.91
C PHE A 198 1.90 1.59 9.11
N TYR A 199 1.41 0.51 9.74
CA TYR A 199 -0.03 0.30 9.95
C TYR A 199 -0.58 1.01 11.20
N ALA A 200 0.28 1.62 12.02
CA ALA A 200 -0.10 2.32 13.24
C ALA A 200 -0.49 3.78 12.93
N PHE A 201 -1.80 4.05 12.82
CA PHE A 201 -2.35 5.40 12.66
C PHE A 201 -2.72 6.01 14.02
N ASN A 202 -1.72 6.29 14.84
CA ASN A 202 -1.91 6.70 16.25
C ASN A 202 -2.62 8.05 16.44
N ASN A 203 -2.65 8.87 15.38
CA ASN A 203 -3.25 10.20 15.39
C ASN A 203 -4.66 10.21 14.78
N ILE A 204 -5.22 9.03 14.48
CA ILE A 204 -6.58 8.88 13.97
C ILE A 204 -7.39 8.12 15.01
N GLY A 205 -8.47 8.75 15.53
CA GLY A 205 -9.42 8.08 16.41
C GLY A 205 -10.24 7.03 15.67
N ASN A 206 -11.39 7.42 15.14
CA ASN A 206 -12.22 6.50 14.35
C ASN A 206 -11.82 6.53 12.87
N GLN A 207 -11.19 5.46 12.39
CA GLN A 207 -10.72 5.36 11.00
C GLN A 207 -11.86 5.49 9.96
N ASN A 208 -13.06 5.00 10.25
CA ASN A 208 -14.18 5.14 9.30
C ASN A 208 -14.69 6.59 9.25
N ALA A 209 -14.76 7.26 10.40
CA ALA A 209 -15.12 8.68 10.44
C ALA A 209 -14.07 9.53 9.69
N PHE A 210 -12.78 9.24 9.90
CA PHE A 210 -11.70 9.95 9.19
C PHE A 210 -11.74 9.73 7.67
N LYS A 211 -12.00 8.49 7.21
CA LYS A 211 -12.18 8.21 5.77
C LYS A 211 -13.39 8.96 5.19
N ASN A 212 -14.44 9.17 5.97
CA ASN A 212 -15.60 9.95 5.52
C ASN A 212 -15.26 11.43 5.46
N GLU A 213 -14.60 11.99 6.49
CA GLU A 213 -14.10 13.38 6.46
C GLU A 213 -13.18 13.61 5.26
N TYR A 214 -12.25 12.71 4.98
CA TYR A 214 -11.37 12.80 3.82
C TYR A 214 -12.16 12.92 2.51
N ARG A 215 -13.20 12.10 2.33
CA ARG A 215 -14.05 12.12 1.12
C ARG A 215 -14.89 13.40 1.06
N GLU A 216 -15.48 13.82 2.17
CA GLU A 216 -16.24 15.08 2.24
C GLU A 216 -15.37 16.28 1.87
N ARG A 217 -14.12 16.34 2.36
CA ARG A 217 -13.16 17.38 1.96
C ARG A 217 -12.75 17.29 0.51
N LEU A 218 -12.54 16.08 -0.01
CA LEU A 218 -12.24 15.85 -1.41
C LEU A 218 -13.37 16.39 -2.32
N ASP A 219 -14.63 16.26 -1.92
CA ASP A 219 -15.77 16.80 -2.67
C ASP A 219 -15.86 18.33 -2.63
N THR A 220 -15.12 19.01 -1.75
CA THR A 220 -14.98 20.48 -1.76
C THR A 220 -13.94 21.00 -2.76
N VAL A 221 -13.16 20.11 -3.39
CA VAL A 221 -12.09 20.50 -4.31
C VAL A 221 -12.67 21.11 -5.59
N HIS A 222 -12.42 22.40 -5.79
CA HIS A 222 -12.84 23.14 -6.98
C HIS A 222 -11.76 23.09 -8.06
N VAL A 223 -11.95 22.23 -9.06
CA VAL A 223 -11.07 22.09 -10.23
C VAL A 223 -11.91 22.03 -11.52
N THR A 224 -11.28 22.30 -12.67
CA THR A 224 -11.96 22.20 -13.97
C THR A 224 -12.40 20.76 -14.26
N GLN A 225 -13.41 20.55 -15.11
CA GLN A 225 -13.82 19.19 -15.51
C GLN A 225 -12.64 18.41 -16.12
N LYS A 226 -11.81 19.05 -16.96
CA LYS A 226 -10.60 18.43 -17.50
C LYS A 226 -9.67 17.90 -16.40
N THR A 227 -9.44 18.70 -15.36
CA THR A 227 -8.62 18.30 -14.21
C THR A 227 -9.28 17.17 -13.42
N ARG A 228 -10.61 17.20 -13.21
CA ARG A 228 -11.35 16.11 -12.55
C ARG A 228 -11.15 14.78 -13.29
N ASP A 229 -11.30 14.79 -14.61
CA ASP A 229 -11.15 13.60 -15.43
C ASP A 229 -9.72 13.05 -15.34
N LEU A 230 -8.72 13.93 -15.35
CA LEU A 230 -7.32 13.55 -15.14
C LEU A 230 -7.07 12.98 -13.74
N ILE A 231 -7.67 13.53 -12.68
CA ILE A 231 -7.55 12.98 -11.31
C ILE A 231 -8.08 11.54 -11.27
N VAL A 232 -9.24 11.29 -11.86
CA VAL A 232 -9.83 9.94 -11.85
C VAL A 232 -8.99 8.96 -12.66
N LYS A 233 -8.49 9.36 -13.84
CA LYS A 233 -7.58 8.53 -14.65
C LYS A 233 -6.27 8.25 -13.93
N GLU A 234 -5.70 9.26 -13.28
CA GLU A 234 -4.48 9.09 -12.49
C GLU A 234 -4.71 8.19 -11.27
N ALA A 235 -5.93 8.17 -10.70
CA ALA A 235 -6.27 7.25 -9.62
C ALA A 235 -6.26 5.81 -10.11
N ILE A 236 -6.82 5.53 -11.29
CA ILE A 236 -6.76 4.22 -11.93
C ILE A 236 -5.30 3.82 -12.16
N ARG A 237 -4.49 4.72 -12.74
CA ARG A 237 -3.05 4.52 -12.95
C ARG A 237 -2.30 4.22 -11.65
N SER A 238 -2.66 4.90 -10.55
CA SER A 238 -2.08 4.63 -9.23
C SER A 238 -2.30 3.17 -8.78
N PHE A 239 -3.47 2.58 -9.07
CA PHE A 239 -3.72 1.15 -8.81
C PHE A 239 -2.89 0.25 -9.73
N GLU A 240 -2.77 0.57 -11.02
CA GLU A 240 -1.93 -0.18 -11.98
C GLU A 240 -0.47 -0.22 -11.55
N LEU A 241 0.09 0.92 -11.16
CA LEU A 241 1.46 1.03 -10.66
C LEU A 241 1.67 0.20 -9.38
N ASN A 242 0.68 0.19 -8.47
CA ASN A 242 0.72 -0.66 -7.28
C ASN A 242 0.72 -2.16 -7.64
N ILE A 243 -0.12 -2.58 -8.59
CA ILE A 243 -0.12 -3.96 -9.10
C ILE A 243 1.26 -4.30 -9.67
N GLY A 244 1.86 -3.37 -10.41
CA GLY A 244 3.18 -3.56 -10.98
C GLY A 244 4.29 -3.77 -9.96
N VAL A 245 4.25 -3.01 -8.85
CA VAL A 245 5.15 -3.23 -7.71
C VAL A 245 4.96 -4.63 -7.12
N PHE A 246 3.72 -5.09 -6.93
CA PHE A 246 3.43 -6.43 -6.42
C PHE A 246 3.95 -7.56 -7.32
N ASP A 247 3.73 -7.44 -8.62
CA ASP A 247 4.20 -8.41 -9.61
C ASP A 247 5.73 -8.46 -9.68
N GLU A 248 6.39 -7.32 -9.54
CA GLU A 248 7.85 -7.26 -9.51
C GLU A 248 8.43 -7.91 -8.25
N ILE A 249 7.82 -7.69 -7.07
CA ILE A 249 8.24 -8.35 -5.83
C ILE A 249 8.13 -9.87 -5.97
N GLN A 250 7.02 -10.37 -6.54
CA GLN A 250 6.83 -11.79 -6.81
C GLN A 250 7.95 -12.34 -7.70
N LYS A 251 8.26 -11.67 -8.82
CA LYS A 251 9.34 -12.07 -9.74
C LYS A 251 10.71 -12.08 -9.07
N LEU A 252 11.02 -11.06 -8.25
CA LEU A 252 12.30 -10.98 -7.54
C LEU A 252 12.42 -12.08 -6.49
N SER A 253 11.32 -12.43 -5.81
CA SER A 253 11.24 -13.55 -4.87
C SER A 253 11.56 -14.88 -5.55
N GLU A 254 10.88 -15.17 -6.66
CA GLU A 254 11.09 -16.39 -7.46
C GLU A 254 12.50 -16.52 -8.02
N GLN A 255 13.15 -15.38 -8.31
CA GLN A 255 14.53 -15.31 -8.79
C GLN A 255 15.57 -15.35 -7.66
N GLY A 256 15.17 -15.34 -6.39
CA GLY A 256 16.09 -15.28 -5.25
C GLY A 256 16.90 -13.98 -5.18
N LYS A 257 16.34 -12.86 -5.68
CA LYS A 257 17.02 -11.56 -5.78
C LYS A 257 16.61 -10.56 -4.69
N LEU A 258 15.83 -10.99 -3.71
CA LEU A 258 15.45 -10.15 -2.59
C LEU A 258 16.65 -9.91 -1.67
N ILE A 259 16.73 -8.70 -1.09
CA ILE A 259 17.73 -8.39 -0.06
C ILE A 259 17.30 -9.12 1.22
N PRO A 260 18.15 -10.00 1.79
CA PRO A 260 17.79 -10.71 3.02
C PRO A 260 17.61 -9.78 4.21
N THR A 261 16.52 -10.00 4.93
CA THR A 261 16.22 -9.34 6.20
C THR A 261 16.96 -10.03 7.36
N LEU A 262 17.08 -9.32 8.48
CA LEU A 262 17.59 -9.89 9.73
C LEU A 262 16.61 -10.95 10.23
N ILE A 263 17.13 -12.16 10.46
CA ILE A 263 16.42 -13.19 11.21
C ILE A 263 16.44 -12.76 12.67
N GLN A 264 15.26 -12.56 13.26
CA GLN A 264 15.17 -12.41 14.71
C GLN A 264 15.52 -13.77 15.29
N GLN A 265 16.73 -13.92 15.86
CA GLN A 265 17.01 -15.08 16.70
C GLN A 265 15.97 -15.05 17.81
N GLN A 266 15.07 -16.02 17.83
CA GLN A 266 14.24 -16.26 19.01
C GLN A 266 15.20 -16.30 20.19
N GLN A 267 15.04 -15.38 21.15
CA GLN A 267 15.78 -15.46 22.40
C GLN A 267 15.47 -16.84 22.98
N GLY A 268 16.44 -17.74 22.87
CA GLY A 268 16.38 -19.06 23.47
C GLY A 268 16.15 -18.86 24.95
N SER A 269 15.00 -19.31 25.44
CA SER A 269 14.85 -19.56 26.85
C SER A 269 15.92 -20.57 27.22
N LYS A 270 16.99 -20.09 27.87
CA LYS A 270 17.90 -20.93 28.62
C LYS A 270 17.07 -21.57 29.72
N ASP A 271 16.71 -22.84 29.55
CA ASP A 271 16.64 -23.73 30.70
C ASP A 271 17.33 -25.05 30.37
N ASN A 272 18.49 -25.22 31.00
CA ASN A 272 19.35 -26.38 30.89
C ASN A 272 18.86 -27.38 31.94
N GLY A 273 17.81 -28.13 31.60
CA GLY A 273 17.18 -29.11 32.48
C GLY A 273 17.13 -30.49 31.84
N THR A 274 18.12 -31.32 32.16
CA THR A 274 18.28 -32.74 31.79
C THR A 274 16.97 -33.54 31.96
N ARG A 275 16.44 -34.17 30.90
CA ARG A 275 15.64 -35.41 30.99
C ARG A 275 15.60 -36.20 29.68
N LEU A 276 15.69 -37.52 29.86
CA LEU A 276 15.82 -38.63 28.89
C LEU A 276 14.61 -38.77 27.92
N PRO A 277 14.77 -39.54 26.81
CA PRO A 277 13.81 -39.56 25.71
C PRO A 277 12.65 -40.52 25.97
N SER A 278 11.44 -40.14 25.56
CA SER A 278 10.30 -41.05 25.44
C SER A 278 9.62 -40.92 24.08
N SER A 279 9.26 -42.10 23.59
CA SER A 279 8.80 -42.51 22.27
C SER A 279 7.52 -41.86 21.72
N SER A 280 7.48 -41.78 20.38
CA SER A 280 6.35 -41.99 19.45
C SER A 280 4.94 -41.50 19.82
N SER A 281 4.35 -40.66 18.97
CA SER A 281 3.24 -41.11 18.12
C SER A 281 2.96 -40.12 16.97
N SER A 282 2.74 -40.69 15.80
CA SER A 282 2.20 -40.03 14.62
C SER A 282 0.74 -39.66 14.87
N SER A 283 0.32 -38.46 14.49
CA SER A 283 -1.10 -38.16 14.29
C SER A 283 -1.25 -37.08 13.21
N SER A 284 -1.77 -37.53 12.09
CA SER A 284 -2.13 -36.78 10.90
C SER A 284 -3.12 -35.65 11.22
N PHE A 285 -2.82 -34.42 10.79
CA PHE A 285 -3.83 -33.38 10.71
C PHE A 285 -4.46 -33.37 9.32
N ILE A 286 -5.73 -33.75 9.27
CA ILE A 286 -6.63 -33.54 8.14
C ILE A 286 -6.85 -32.03 8.01
N VAL A 287 -6.37 -31.42 6.93
CA VAL A 287 -6.70 -30.04 6.57
C VAL A 287 -8.05 -30.05 5.88
N SER A 288 -9.11 -29.71 6.60
CA SER A 288 -10.43 -29.44 6.02
C SER A 288 -10.51 -27.99 5.55
N ALA A 289 -10.72 -27.84 4.25
CA ALA A 289 -10.98 -26.58 3.56
C ALA A 289 -12.33 -25.98 4.00
N LEU A 290 -12.35 -24.70 4.41
CA LEU A 290 -13.51 -23.80 4.31
C LEU A 290 -13.16 -22.40 4.85
N ALA A 291 -12.72 -21.48 3.98
CA ALA A 291 -12.75 -20.04 4.24
C ALA A 291 -12.58 -19.22 2.95
N ILE A 292 -13.39 -19.50 1.92
CA ILE A 292 -13.41 -18.69 0.68
C ILE A 292 -14.62 -17.72 0.63
N SER A 293 -15.55 -17.74 1.59
CA SER A 293 -16.82 -17.02 1.42
C SER A 293 -17.11 -15.87 2.39
N ILE A 294 -16.18 -15.50 3.29
CA ILE A 294 -16.48 -14.50 4.35
C ILE A 294 -15.92 -13.10 4.04
N LEU A 295 -14.86 -12.96 3.23
CA LEU A 295 -14.25 -11.63 2.98
C LEU A 295 -14.89 -10.84 1.85
N THR A 296 -15.43 -11.49 0.81
CA THR A 296 -16.25 -10.81 -0.21
C THR A 296 -17.56 -10.29 0.39
N ALA A 297 -18.17 -10.99 1.36
CA ALA A 297 -19.38 -10.53 2.02
C ALA A 297 -19.11 -9.44 3.09
N TYR A 298 -17.98 -9.49 3.80
CA TYR A 298 -17.66 -8.51 4.86
C TYR A 298 -17.27 -7.14 4.30
N CYS A 299 -16.59 -7.08 3.15
CA CYS A 299 -16.32 -5.82 2.46
C CYS A 299 -17.56 -5.29 1.71
N TYR A 300 -18.39 -6.15 1.14
CA TYR A 300 -19.60 -5.74 0.42
C TYR A 300 -20.71 -5.19 1.32
N THR A 301 -20.88 -5.74 2.54
CA THR A 301 -21.97 -5.31 3.44
C THR A 301 -21.68 -4.08 4.29
N ARG A 302 -20.40 -3.68 4.44
CA ARG A 302 -20.02 -2.51 5.26
C ARG A 302 -19.69 -1.23 4.47
N LEU A 303 -19.62 -1.31 3.15
CA LEU A 303 -19.50 -0.15 2.24
C LEU A 303 -20.85 0.27 1.62
N HIS A 304 -21.93 -0.49 1.90
CA HIS A 304 -23.29 -0.24 1.40
C HIS A 304 -24.33 0.02 2.52
N LYS A 305 -23.89 0.54 3.66
CA LYS A 305 -24.75 1.19 4.66
C LYS A 305 -24.12 2.47 5.16
#